data_AF-A0A8S0GZV7-F1
#
_entry.id   AF-A0A8S0GZV7-F1
#
_cell.length_a   1.000
_cell.length_b   1.000
_cell.length_c   1.000
_cell.angle_alpha   90.00
_cell.angle_beta   90.00
_cell.angle_gamma   90.00
#
_symmetry.space_group_name_H-M   'P 1'
#
loop_
_entity.id
_entity.type
_entity.pdbx_description
1 polymer ?
#
loop_
_entity_poly.entity_id
_entity_poly.type
_entity_poly.pdbx_seq_one_letter_code
_entity_poly.pdbx_strand_id
1 'polypeptide(L)'
;MGPEQPDPSTSMAPWRLFNIGGQRPVELKDYVATLEKLLGHKAQVEYLPLQPGDVLNTCADVSALENLTGFGPQVPLEEGLREFVQWYLSYYPGAAS
;
A
#
# COMPACT_ATOMS: atom_id res chain seq x y z
N MET A 1 8.95 27.64 -13.33
CA MET A 1 9.79 26.93 -12.34
C MET A 1 11.22 27.41 -12.56
N GLY A 2 11.78 28.18 -11.61
CA GLY A 2 13.15 28.69 -11.68
C GLY A 2 14.16 27.72 -11.06
N PRO A 3 15.48 27.95 -11.27
CA PRO A 3 16.56 27.06 -10.83
C PRO A 3 16.75 26.95 -9.30
N GLU A 4 15.98 27.70 -8.50
CA GLU A 4 16.13 27.77 -7.05
C GLU A 4 15.45 26.61 -6.29
N GLN A 5 14.68 25.75 -6.96
CA GLN A 5 14.07 24.56 -6.36
C GLN A 5 14.08 23.37 -7.34
N PRO A 6 15.19 22.61 -7.41
CA PRO A 6 15.26 21.42 -8.25
C PRO A 6 14.29 20.34 -7.72
N ASP A 7 13.41 19.86 -8.60
CA ASP A 7 12.53 18.72 -8.31
C ASP A 7 13.30 17.41 -8.57
N PRO A 8 13.57 16.58 -7.53
CA PRO A 8 14.33 15.35 -7.68
C PRO A 8 13.66 14.32 -8.58
N SER A 9 12.36 14.48 -8.87
CA SER A 9 11.62 13.62 -9.79
C SER A 9 11.85 13.97 -11.28
N THR A 10 12.58 15.06 -11.56
CA THR A 10 12.83 15.57 -12.91
C THR A 10 14.32 15.74 -13.19
N SER A 11 14.71 15.60 -14.47
CA SER A 11 16.08 15.77 -14.93
C SER A 11 16.11 16.49 -16.28
N MET A 12 17.30 16.97 -16.68
CA MET A 12 17.58 17.49 -18.02
C MET A 12 17.45 16.42 -19.11
N ALA A 13 17.61 15.15 -18.73
CA ALA A 13 17.42 14.02 -19.63
C ALA A 13 15.93 13.57 -19.61
N PRO A 14 15.42 12.91 -20.67
CA PRO A 14 13.98 12.72 -20.89
C PRO A 14 13.35 11.61 -20.04
N TRP A 15 13.73 11.52 -18.77
CA TRP A 15 13.22 10.57 -17.80
C TRP A 15 12.62 11.31 -16.61
N ARG A 16 11.60 10.70 -16.01
CA ARG A 16 10.94 11.18 -14.78
C ARG A 16 10.74 10.02 -13.82
N LEU A 17 10.84 10.31 -12.54
CA LEU A 17 10.55 9.35 -11.47
C LEU A 17 9.14 9.59 -10.97
N PHE A 18 8.38 8.50 -10.76
CA PHE A 18 7.03 8.57 -10.23
C PHE A 18 6.89 7.57 -9.09
N ASN A 19 6.27 8.02 -8.00
CA ASN A 19 5.80 7.11 -6.98
C ASN A 19 4.53 6.40 -7.49
N ILE A 20 4.35 5.15 -7.09
CA ILE A 20 3.12 4.39 -7.29
C ILE A 20 2.67 3.91 -5.91
N GLY A 21 1.40 4.11 -5.58
CA GLY A 21 0.85 3.73 -4.28
C GLY A 21 -0.64 4.04 -4.14
N GLY A 22 -1.23 3.58 -3.05
CA GLY A 22 -2.68 3.64 -2.81
C GLY A 22 -3.25 5.01 -2.44
N GLN A 23 -2.38 6.02 -2.18
CA GLN A 23 -2.69 7.38 -1.69
C GLN A 23 -3.56 7.52 -0.43
N ARG A 24 -4.05 6.40 0.10
CA ARG A 24 -4.92 6.34 1.26
C ARG A 24 -4.15 5.62 2.36
N PRO A 25 -3.64 6.33 3.37
CA PRO A 25 -3.09 5.69 4.55
C PRO A 25 -4.16 4.78 5.16
N VAL A 26 -3.77 3.57 5.54
CA VAL A 26 -4.65 2.65 6.26
C VAL A 26 -3.96 2.26 7.55
N GLU A 27 -4.70 2.30 8.66
CA GLU A 27 -4.18 1.84 9.93
C GLU A 27 -3.92 0.32 9.90
N LEU A 28 -2.80 -0.10 10.47
CA LEU A 28 -2.46 -1.53 10.56
C LEU A 28 -3.57 -2.33 11.26
N LYS A 29 -4.25 -1.73 12.25
CA LYS A 29 -5.37 -2.37 12.96
C LYS A 29 -6.54 -2.67 12.03
N ASP A 30 -6.89 -1.75 11.13
CA ASP A 30 -7.97 -1.93 10.16
C ASP A 30 -7.60 -2.98 9.11
N TYR A 31 -6.32 -3.00 8.70
CA TYR A 31 -5.79 -4.01 7.80
C TYR A 31 -5.91 -5.42 8.40
N VAL A 32 -5.47 -5.61 9.65
CA VAL A 32 -5.59 -6.88 10.38
C VAL A 32 -7.05 -7.26 10.59
N ALA A 33 -7.90 -6.34 11.03
CA ALA A 33 -9.33 -6.60 11.23
C ALA A 33 -10.03 -7.04 9.93
N THR A 34 -9.63 -6.48 8.79
CA THR A 34 -10.15 -6.87 7.48
C THR A 34 -9.74 -8.31 7.13
N LEU A 35 -8.49 -8.69 7.39
CA LEU A 35 -8.02 -10.07 7.22
C LEU A 35 -8.77 -11.04 8.14
N GLU A 36 -8.97 -10.70 9.42
CA GLU A 36 -9.73 -11.54 10.35
C GLU A 36 -11.15 -11.80 9.84
N LYS A 37 -11.82 -10.78 9.32
CA LYS A 37 -13.15 -10.88 8.72
C LYS A 37 -13.15 -11.80 7.49
N LEU A 38 -12.18 -11.64 6.59
CA LEU A 38 -12.09 -12.41 5.35
C LEU A 38 -11.71 -13.87 5.60
N LEU A 39 -10.88 -14.14 6.61
CA LEU A 39 -10.45 -15.48 6.99
C LEU A 39 -11.45 -16.15 7.95
N GLY A 40 -12.30 -15.40 8.64
CA GLY A 40 -13.21 -15.92 9.65
C GLY A 40 -12.52 -16.31 10.97
N HIS A 41 -11.27 -15.87 11.18
CA HIS A 41 -10.45 -16.24 12.33
C HIS A 41 -9.87 -14.99 13.01
N LYS A 42 -9.87 -14.98 14.34
CA LYS A 42 -9.23 -13.91 15.13
C LYS A 42 -7.74 -14.17 15.26
N ALA A 43 -6.95 -13.13 15.02
CA ALA A 43 -5.51 -13.18 15.19
C ALA A 43 -5.17 -13.12 16.69
N GLN A 44 -4.17 -13.88 17.10
CA GLN A 44 -3.53 -13.69 18.40
C GLN A 44 -2.56 -12.51 18.27
N VAL A 45 -3.00 -11.31 18.63
CA VAL A 45 -2.21 -10.08 18.50
C VAL A 45 -1.31 -9.90 19.71
N GLU A 46 -0.01 -9.78 19.47
CA GLU A 46 0.99 -9.34 20.44
C GLU A 46 1.47 -7.93 20.07
N TYR A 47 1.36 -6.99 21.01
CA TYR A 47 1.80 -5.62 20.80
C TYR A 47 3.28 -5.48 21.19
N LEU A 48 4.13 -5.28 20.19
CA LEU A 48 5.56 -5.05 20.38
C LEU A 48 5.89 -3.55 20.34
N PRO A 49 7.02 -3.13 20.94
CA PRO A 49 7.56 -1.79 20.72
C PRO A 49 7.82 -1.52 19.24
N LEU A 50 7.86 -0.24 18.87
CA LEU A 50 8.23 0.20 17.52
C LEU A 50 9.60 -0.37 17.14
N GLN A 51 9.69 -1.00 15.98
CA GLN A 51 10.94 -1.60 15.54
C GLN A 51 11.89 -0.52 15.00
N PRO A 52 13.22 -0.70 15.15
CA PRO A 52 14.19 0.20 14.53
C PRO A 52 14.01 0.20 13.01
N GLY A 53 13.60 1.34 12.45
CA GLY A 53 13.34 1.50 11.01
C GLY A 53 11.86 1.67 10.65
N ASP A 54 10.93 1.44 11.58
CA ASP A 54 9.53 1.77 11.36
C ASP A 54 9.32 3.29 11.23
N VAL A 55 8.47 3.64 10.28
CA VAL A 55 8.03 4.99 10.00
C VAL A 55 6.55 5.08 10.38
N LEU A 56 6.22 5.99 11.29
CA LEU A 56 4.88 6.04 11.91
C LEU A 56 3.75 6.21 10.89
N ASN A 57 3.99 6.99 9.84
CA ASN A 57 3.06 7.21 8.75
C ASN A 57 3.84 7.38 7.46
N THR A 58 3.53 6.57 6.45
CA THR A 58 4.02 6.76 5.08
C THR A 58 2.87 6.71 4.10
N CYS A 59 2.89 7.64 3.15
CA CYS A 59 1.95 7.66 2.05
C CYS A 59 2.71 8.13 0.80
N ALA A 60 2.52 7.42 -0.30
CA ALA A 60 3.10 7.81 -1.58
C ALA A 60 2.33 9.00 -2.14
N ASP A 61 3.02 10.12 -2.38
CA ASP A 61 2.48 11.18 -3.23
C ASP A 61 2.61 10.75 -4.69
N VAL A 62 1.47 10.48 -5.34
CA VAL A 62 1.40 10.08 -6.75
C VAL A 62 0.71 11.13 -7.63
N SER A 63 0.54 12.36 -7.14
CA SER A 63 -0.12 13.45 -7.87
C SER A 63 0.51 13.69 -9.25
N ALA A 64 1.84 13.54 -9.35
CA ALA A 64 2.57 13.68 -10.61
C ALA A 64 2.22 12.58 -11.64
N LEU A 65 2.00 11.34 -11.19
CA LEU A 65 1.61 10.22 -12.04
C LEU A 65 0.16 10.37 -12.49
N GLU A 66 -0.73 10.74 -11.55
CA GLU A 66 -2.15 11.02 -11.81
C GLU A 66 -2.33 12.12 -12.85
N ASN A 67 -1.65 13.26 -12.68
CA ASN A 67 -1.74 14.38 -13.62
C ASN A 67 -1.24 14.02 -15.02
N LEU A 68 -0.28 13.09 -15.13
CA LEU A 68 0.30 12.69 -16.41
C LEU A 68 -0.54 11.64 -17.15
N THR A 69 -1.11 10.69 -16.41
CA THR A 69 -1.67 9.45 -16.98
C THR A 69 -3.16 9.26 -16.70
N GLY A 70 -3.73 10.02 -15.77
CA GLY A 70 -5.05 9.77 -15.19
C GLY A 70 -5.11 8.51 -14.32
N PHE A 71 -3.98 7.85 -14.06
CA PHE A 71 -3.91 6.64 -13.24
C PHE A 71 -4.09 6.97 -11.76
N GLY A 72 -5.13 6.41 -11.15
CA GLY A 72 -5.30 6.35 -9.69
C GLY A 72 -5.63 4.92 -9.24
N PRO A 73 -5.30 4.54 -7.99
CA PRO A 73 -5.60 3.20 -7.46
C PRO A 73 -7.12 2.99 -7.34
N GLN A 74 -7.67 2.10 -8.17
CA GLN A 74 -9.12 1.86 -8.25
C GLN A 74 -9.63 0.78 -7.31
N VAL A 75 -8.78 -0.18 -6.94
CA VAL A 75 -9.16 -1.30 -6.07
C VAL A 75 -9.17 -0.85 -4.61
N PRO A 76 -10.32 -0.91 -3.90
CA PRO A 76 -10.39 -0.68 -2.46
C PRO A 76 -9.60 -1.74 -1.69
N LEU A 77 -9.11 -1.40 -0.50
CA LEU A 77 -8.31 -2.33 0.31
C LEU A 77 -9.04 -3.65 0.57
N GLU A 78 -10.30 -3.61 1.00
CA GLU A 78 -11.07 -4.83 1.31
C GLU A 78 -11.20 -5.76 0.09
N GLU A 79 -11.35 -5.19 -1.11
CA GLU A 79 -11.43 -5.96 -2.35
C GLU A 79 -10.09 -6.61 -2.69
N GLY A 80 -9.00 -5.84 -2.63
CA GLY A 80 -7.65 -6.37 -2.85
C GLY A 80 -7.27 -7.46 -1.84
N LEU A 81 -7.65 -7.31 -0.57
CA LEU A 81 -7.42 -8.33 0.46
C LEU A 81 -8.27 -9.58 0.22
N ARG A 82 -9.51 -9.43 -0.25
CA ARG A 82 -10.37 -10.57 -0.59
C ARG A 82 -9.77 -11.40 -1.72
N GLU A 83 -9.38 -10.75 -2.81
CA GLU A 83 -8.69 -11.38 -3.94
C GLU A 83 -7.41 -12.09 -3.49
N PHE A 84 -6.62 -11.43 -2.64
CA PHE A 84 -5.39 -12.00 -2.09
C PHE A 84 -5.66 -13.25 -1.23
N VAL A 85 -6.62 -13.19 -0.31
CA VAL A 85 -6.98 -14.33 0.55
C VAL A 85 -7.47 -15.51 -0.30
N GLN A 86 -8.30 -15.25 -1.30
CA GLN A 86 -8.79 -16.28 -2.22
C GLN A 86 -7.64 -16.95 -2.97
N TRP A 87 -6.71 -16.16 -3.52
CA TRP A 87 -5.52 -16.69 -4.17
C TRP A 87 -4.66 -17.52 -3.19
N TYR A 88 -4.42 -17.00 -1.99
CA TYR A 88 -3.57 -17.64 -0.99
C TYR A 88 -4.11 -19.01 -0.59
N LEU A 89 -5.40 -19.11 -0.26
CA LEU A 89 -6.04 -20.37 0.13
C LEU A 89 -6.09 -21.37 -1.04
N SER A 90 -6.28 -20.88 -2.27
CA SER A 90 -6.22 -21.74 -3.47
C SER A 90 -4.81 -22.28 -3.72
N TYR A 91 -3.78 -21.47 -3.47
CA TYR A 91 -2.39 -21.85 -3.72
C TYR A 91 -1.83 -22.72 -2.58
N TYR A 92 -2.29 -22.51 -1.35
CA TYR A 92 -1.91 -23.27 -0.15
C TYR A 92 -3.12 -24.03 0.45
N PRO A 93 -3.57 -25.14 -0.17
CA PRO A 93 -4.76 -25.87 0.27
C PRO A 93 -4.67 -26.44 1.69
N GLY A 94 -3.45 -26.65 2.23
CA GLY A 94 -3.24 -27.07 3.62
C GLY A 94 -3.31 -25.96 4.67
N ALA A 95 -3.42 -24.68 4.26
CA ALA A 95 -3.54 -23.56 5.17
C ALA A 95 -4.96 -23.36 5.71
N ALA A 96 -5.96 -24.01 5.10
CA ALA A 96 -7.38 -23.94 5.50
C ALA A 96 -7.80 -25.05 6.49
N SER A 97 -6.85 -25.78 7.07
CA SER A 97 -7.10 -26.92 7.98
C SER A 97 -6.90 -26.57 9.45
#